data_AF-D5RLT8-F1
#
_entry.id   AF-D5RLT8-F1
#
_cell.length_a   1.000
_cell.length_b   1.000
_cell.length_c   1.000
_cell.angle_alpha   90.00
_cell.angle_beta   90.00
_cell.angle_gamma   90.00
#
_symmetry.space_group_name_H-M   'P 1'
#
loop_
_entity.id
_entity.type
_entity.pdbx_description
1 polymer ?
#
loop_
_entity_poly.entity_id
_entity_poly.type
_entity_poly.pdbx_seq_one_letter_code
_entity_poly.pdbx_strand_id
1 'polypeptide(L)'
;LRRAGLVCSAKAKRLRAEGLGAQLHGADEEVVNWFLRRWPDIRASDALEVCATEYACQGLELDLVGLAWGGDFVRAGDRWQARRLSGARWNVVGQAETRRHLRNTYRVLLTRARYETLILVPRGDPQDETRPPAEAEALAEYLLACGVPLLGNDEAAGAKAEARLL
;
A
#
# COMPACT_ATOMS: atom_id res chain seq x y z
N LEU A 1 11.34 -21.56 -1.19
CA LEU A 1 10.48 -20.61 -1.93
C LEU A 1 10.18 -19.42 -1.02
N ARG A 2 10.60 -18.22 -1.42
CA ARG A 2 10.28 -16.99 -0.70
C ARG A 2 8.78 -16.71 -0.77
N ARG A 3 8.17 -16.20 0.30
CA ARG A 3 6.74 -15.84 0.37
C ARG A 3 6.57 -14.34 0.08
N ALA A 4 5.86 -14.04 -1.00
CA ALA A 4 5.44 -12.69 -1.33
C ALA A 4 4.01 -12.43 -0.82
N GLY A 5 3.64 -11.17 -0.64
CA GLY A 5 2.26 -10.77 -0.43
C GLY A 5 2.08 -9.25 -0.52
N LEU A 6 0.85 -8.83 -0.78
CA LEU A 6 0.49 -7.42 -0.83
C LEU A 6 -0.04 -6.95 0.53
N VAL A 7 0.33 -5.73 0.91
CA VAL A 7 -0.19 -5.07 2.11
C VAL A 7 -0.61 -3.64 1.79
N CYS A 8 -1.60 -3.12 2.52
CA CYS A 8 -2.05 -1.74 2.37
C CYS A 8 -2.71 -1.25 3.66
N SER A 9 -2.95 0.06 3.81
CA SER A 9 -3.80 0.52 4.91
C SER A 9 -5.24 0.08 4.72
N ALA A 10 -5.91 -0.34 5.81
CA ALA A 10 -7.36 -0.54 5.86
C ALA A 10 -8.16 0.71 5.45
N LYS A 11 -7.56 1.91 5.54
CA LYS A 11 -8.18 3.19 5.17
C LYS A 11 -7.85 3.64 3.75
N ALA A 12 -6.98 2.93 3.02
CA ALA A 12 -6.56 3.23 1.66
C ALA A 12 -7.63 2.89 0.60
N LYS A 13 -8.88 3.33 0.80
CA LYS A 13 -10.05 2.91 0.01
C LYS A 13 -9.99 3.27 -1.48
N ARG A 14 -9.13 4.22 -1.88
CA ARG A 14 -8.97 4.59 -3.29
C ARG A 14 -8.04 3.66 -4.07
N LEU A 15 -7.32 2.75 -3.42
CA LEU A 15 -6.56 1.68 -4.08
C LEU A 15 -7.43 0.78 -4.97
N ARG A 16 -8.76 0.76 -4.77
CA ARG A 16 -9.72 0.14 -5.70
C ARG A 16 -9.60 0.63 -7.14
N ALA A 17 -9.11 1.85 -7.38
CA ALA A 17 -8.87 2.35 -8.74
C ALA A 17 -7.71 1.62 -9.43
N GLU A 18 -6.80 1.05 -8.65
CA GLU A 18 -5.64 0.28 -9.10
C GLU A 18 -5.93 -1.23 -9.09
N GLY A 19 -7.20 -1.63 -8.98
CA GLY A 19 -7.61 -3.05 -8.83
C GLY A 19 -7.44 -3.62 -7.42
N LEU A 20 -6.83 -2.89 -6.49
CA LEU A 20 -6.54 -3.34 -5.12
C LEU A 20 -7.68 -2.99 -4.15
N GLY A 21 -8.86 -3.57 -4.41
CA GLY A 21 -10.06 -3.34 -3.62
C GLY A 21 -10.31 -4.34 -2.48
N ALA A 22 -9.83 -5.58 -2.63
CA ALA A 22 -10.00 -6.65 -1.66
C ALA A 22 -8.97 -6.54 -0.53
N GLN A 23 -9.43 -6.56 0.72
CA GLN A 23 -8.60 -6.35 1.91
C GLN A 23 -8.91 -7.40 2.98
N LEU A 24 -7.87 -7.98 3.58
CA LEU A 24 -8.00 -8.79 4.79
C LEU A 24 -7.93 -7.93 6.04
N HIS A 25 -8.78 -8.24 7.00
CA HIS A 25 -8.90 -7.56 8.27
C HIS A 25 -8.82 -8.56 9.43
N GLY A 26 -8.37 -8.11 10.61
CA GLY A 26 -8.42 -8.93 11.82
C GLY A 26 -7.46 -10.12 11.83
N ALA A 27 -7.85 -11.24 12.44
CA ALA A 27 -6.99 -12.41 12.62
C ALA A 27 -7.82 -13.71 12.54
N ASP A 28 -8.68 -13.80 11.53
CA ASP A 28 -9.58 -14.93 11.32
C ASP A 28 -8.96 -16.01 10.40
N GLU A 29 -9.76 -17.01 10.05
CA GLU A 29 -9.34 -18.12 9.19
C GLU A 29 -8.86 -17.65 7.81
N GLU A 30 -9.37 -16.53 7.30
CA GLU A 30 -8.96 -15.98 6.01
C GLU A 30 -7.51 -15.50 6.08
N VAL A 31 -7.16 -14.77 7.14
CA VAL A 31 -5.78 -14.33 7.42
C VAL A 31 -4.84 -15.54 7.58
N VAL A 32 -5.26 -16.57 8.30
CA VAL A 32 -4.47 -17.80 8.47
C VAL A 32 -4.20 -18.46 7.12
N ASN A 33 -5.22 -18.62 6.27
CA ASN A 33 -5.04 -19.18 4.94
C ASN A 33 -4.09 -18.31 4.09
N TRP A 34 -4.23 -16.99 4.15
CA TRP A 34 -3.36 -16.07 3.43
C TRP A 34 -1.87 -16.19 3.80
N PHE A 35 -1.57 -16.32 5.08
CA PHE A 35 -0.19 -16.48 5.54
C PHE A 35 0.37 -17.89 5.36
N LEU A 36 -0.45 -18.94 5.33
CA LEU A 36 0.04 -20.32 5.37
C LEU A 36 -0.06 -21.05 4.03
N ARG A 37 -1.09 -20.80 3.22
CA ARG A 37 -1.30 -21.44 1.91
C ARG A 37 -0.25 -20.99 0.88
N ARG A 38 -0.24 -21.62 -0.28
CA ARG A 38 0.65 -21.30 -1.41
C ARG A 38 -0.13 -21.37 -2.71
N TRP A 39 0.21 -20.51 -3.66
CA TRP A 39 -0.21 -20.68 -5.05
C TRP A 39 0.01 -22.13 -5.52
N PRO A 40 -0.97 -22.79 -6.17
CA PRO A 40 -2.17 -22.24 -6.82
C PRO A 40 -3.43 -22.07 -5.95
N ASP A 41 -3.33 -22.12 -4.62
CA ASP A 41 -4.45 -21.72 -3.76
C ASP A 41 -4.62 -20.19 -3.81
N ILE A 42 -5.71 -19.71 -4.39
CA ILE A 42 -6.01 -18.27 -4.57
C ILE A 42 -6.10 -17.50 -3.25
N ARG A 43 -6.29 -18.20 -2.13
CA ARG A 43 -6.33 -17.58 -0.80
C ARG A 43 -4.95 -17.24 -0.29
N ALA A 44 -3.89 -17.73 -0.92
CA ALA A 44 -2.51 -17.54 -0.48
C ALA A 44 -2.00 -16.11 -0.73
N SER A 45 -1.11 -15.65 0.14
CA SER A 45 -0.40 -14.37 0.00
C SER A 45 0.29 -14.21 -1.35
N ASP A 46 0.90 -15.28 -1.87
CA ASP A 46 1.62 -15.28 -3.14
C ASP A 46 0.71 -15.41 -4.39
N ALA A 47 -0.62 -15.44 -4.21
CA ALA A 47 -1.58 -15.23 -5.30
C ALA A 47 -1.74 -13.73 -5.66
N LEU A 48 -1.39 -12.81 -4.75
CA LEU A 48 -1.40 -11.35 -4.94
C LEU A 48 -2.79 -10.74 -5.28
N GLU A 49 -3.89 -11.46 -5.00
CA GLU A 49 -5.25 -10.98 -5.29
C GLU A 49 -5.85 -10.13 -4.15
N VAL A 50 -5.38 -10.32 -2.92
CA VAL A 50 -5.92 -9.67 -1.72
C VAL A 50 -4.79 -9.05 -0.89
N CYS A 51 -4.98 -7.79 -0.48
CA CYS A 51 -4.03 -7.08 0.39
C CYS A 51 -4.31 -7.34 1.87
N ALA A 52 -3.30 -7.71 2.64
CA ALA A 52 -3.41 -7.73 4.10
C ALA A 52 -3.32 -6.30 4.67
N THR A 53 -4.22 -5.95 5.59
CA THR A 53 -4.17 -4.64 6.28
C THR A 53 -3.23 -4.65 7.47
N GLU A 54 -2.96 -3.48 8.05
CA GLU A 54 -2.14 -3.36 9.26
C GLU A 54 -2.65 -4.19 10.43
N TYR A 55 -3.95 -4.46 10.49
CA TYR A 55 -4.56 -5.33 11.50
C TYR A 55 -4.29 -6.82 11.21
N ALA A 56 -4.33 -7.21 9.93
CA ALA A 56 -4.11 -8.59 9.51
C ALA A 56 -2.66 -9.04 9.58
N CYS A 57 -1.72 -8.11 9.34
CA CYS A 57 -0.28 -8.41 9.39
C CYS A 57 0.41 -8.01 10.70
N GLN A 58 -0.35 -7.67 11.75
CA GLN A 58 0.22 -7.23 13.02
C GLN A 58 1.02 -8.37 13.67
N GLY A 59 2.34 -8.19 13.81
CA GLY A 59 3.24 -9.19 14.38
C GLY A 59 3.59 -10.36 13.44
N LEU A 60 3.14 -10.31 12.18
CA LEU A 60 3.44 -11.30 11.14
C LEU A 60 4.35 -10.69 10.06
N GLU A 61 5.18 -11.50 9.42
CA GLU A 61 6.14 -11.06 8.41
C GLU A 61 6.09 -11.97 7.17
N LEU A 62 6.49 -11.42 6.02
CA LEU A 62 6.66 -12.12 4.74
C LEU A 62 8.08 -11.94 4.22
N ASP A 63 8.53 -12.80 3.31
CA ASP A 63 9.86 -12.64 2.70
C ASP A 63 9.96 -11.37 1.87
N LEU A 64 8.94 -11.18 1.04
CA LEU A 64 8.81 -10.05 0.12
C LEU A 64 7.44 -9.42 0.36
N VAL A 65 7.38 -8.10 0.42
CA VAL A 65 6.13 -7.36 0.62
C VAL A 65 5.95 -6.33 -0.49
N GLY A 66 4.81 -6.36 -1.17
CA GLY A 66 4.34 -5.23 -1.97
C GLY A 66 3.45 -4.32 -1.12
N LEU A 67 3.94 -3.16 -0.71
CA LEU A 67 3.15 -2.14 -0.04
C LEU A 67 2.49 -1.23 -1.07
N ALA A 68 1.16 -1.29 -1.17
CA ALA A 68 0.38 -0.33 -1.93
C ALA A 68 0.07 0.90 -1.06
N TRP A 69 0.67 2.05 -1.41
CA TRP A 69 0.50 3.27 -0.64
C TRP A 69 -0.83 3.95 -0.93
N GLY A 70 -1.59 4.30 0.12
CA GLY A 70 -2.92 4.87 0.00
C GLY A 70 -2.98 6.39 0.08
N GLY A 71 -4.01 6.97 -0.53
CA GLY A 71 -4.31 8.42 -0.44
C GLY A 71 -4.81 8.89 0.93
N ASP A 72 -4.97 7.97 1.88
CA ASP A 72 -5.29 8.27 3.28
C ASP A 72 -4.10 8.88 4.04
N PHE A 73 -2.86 8.70 3.58
CA PHE A 73 -1.68 9.30 4.19
C PHE A 73 -0.73 9.86 3.13
N VAL A 74 -0.73 11.18 2.95
CA VAL A 74 -0.02 11.84 1.85
C VAL A 74 1.05 12.81 2.33
N ARG A 75 1.98 13.14 1.42
CA ARG A 75 2.96 14.20 1.61
C ARG A 75 2.34 15.53 1.18
N ALA A 76 2.25 16.47 2.11
CA ALA A 76 1.76 17.82 1.87
C ALA A 76 2.87 18.82 2.20
N GLY A 77 3.69 19.15 1.20
CA GLY A 77 4.92 19.91 1.37
C GLY A 77 5.91 19.18 2.30
N ASP A 78 6.34 19.85 3.36
CA ASP A 78 7.26 19.30 4.35
C ASP A 78 6.59 18.45 5.44
N ARG A 79 5.26 18.28 5.40
CA ARG A 79 4.48 17.55 6.41
C ARG A 79 3.77 16.31 5.87
N TRP A 80 3.48 15.40 6.79
CA TRP A 80 2.60 14.26 6.53
C TRP A 80 1.16 14.63 6.89
N GLN A 81 0.22 14.28 6.01
CA GLN A 81 -1.18 14.58 6.18
C GLN A 81 -2.01 13.30 6.17
N ALA A 82 -2.61 13.00 7.32
CA ALA A 82 -3.61 11.95 7.45
C ALA A 82 -4.99 12.47 7.02
N ARG A 83 -5.69 11.67 6.22
CA ARG A 83 -7.00 11.97 5.67
C ARG A 83 -7.89 10.75 5.78
N ARG A 84 -9.20 10.99 5.74
CA ARG A 84 -10.21 9.95 5.59
C ARG A 84 -11.06 10.25 4.37
N LEU A 85 -11.40 9.21 3.62
CA LEU A 85 -12.39 9.34 2.56
C LEU A 85 -13.78 9.31 3.21
N SER A 86 -14.63 10.29 2.92
CA SER A 86 -16.03 10.29 3.37
C SER A 86 -16.91 10.73 2.20
N GLY A 87 -17.82 9.86 1.78
CA GLY A 87 -18.49 10.00 0.48
C GLY A 87 -17.45 9.97 -0.65
N ALA A 88 -17.43 11.01 -1.47
CA ALA A 88 -16.50 11.18 -2.59
C ALA A 88 -15.38 12.20 -2.32
N ARG A 89 -15.12 12.57 -1.04
CA ARG A 89 -14.15 13.63 -0.71
C ARG A 89 -13.17 13.22 0.38
N TRP A 90 -11.95 13.73 0.27
CA TRP A 90 -10.96 13.65 1.33
C TRP A 90 -11.22 14.66 2.42
N ASN A 91 -11.15 14.22 3.67
CA ASN A 91 -11.27 15.06 4.85
C ASN A 91 -10.01 14.91 5.69
N VAL A 92 -9.37 16.03 6.03
CA VAL A 92 -8.18 16.03 6.88
C VAL A 92 -8.55 15.55 8.28
N VAL A 93 -7.74 14.64 8.84
CA VAL A 93 -7.96 14.15 10.19
C VAL A 93 -7.48 15.20 11.20
N GLY A 94 -8.41 15.86 11.89
CA GLY A 94 -8.08 16.87 12.91
C GLY A 94 -7.55 16.26 14.22
N GLN A 95 -8.15 15.15 14.67
CA GLN A 95 -7.79 14.52 15.94
C GLN A 95 -6.35 14.00 15.93
N ALA A 96 -5.52 14.48 16.86
CA ALA A 96 -4.09 14.16 16.91
C ALA A 96 -3.81 12.67 17.10
N GLU A 97 -4.63 12.00 17.90
CA GLU A 97 -4.54 10.55 18.12
C GLU A 97 -4.77 9.77 16.83
N THR A 98 -5.83 10.07 16.10
CA THR A 98 -6.12 9.42 14.81
C THR A 98 -5.02 9.68 13.77
N ARG A 99 -4.40 10.85 13.78
CA ARG A 99 -3.21 11.14 12.94
C ARG A 99 -2.02 10.25 13.33
N ARG A 100 -1.76 10.09 14.64
CA ARG A 100 -0.70 9.19 15.15
C ARG A 100 -0.97 7.75 14.79
N HIS A 101 -2.21 7.29 14.93
CA HIS A 101 -2.61 5.94 14.53
C HIS A 101 -2.33 5.70 13.05
N LEU A 102 -2.69 6.64 12.17
CA LEU A 102 -2.42 6.46 10.75
C LEU A 102 -0.93 6.47 10.40
N ARG A 103 -0.14 7.34 11.04
CA ARG A 103 1.33 7.27 10.91
C ARG A 103 1.88 5.92 11.36
N ASN A 104 1.35 5.36 12.44
CA ASN A 104 1.76 4.06 12.95
C ASN A 104 1.34 2.91 12.03
N THR A 105 0.17 2.98 11.38
CA THR A 105 -0.24 2.05 10.33
C THR A 105 0.86 1.89 9.28
N TYR A 106 1.36 2.99 8.72
CA TYR A 106 2.42 2.92 7.70
C TYR A 106 3.76 2.44 8.26
N ARG A 107 4.08 2.72 9.55
CA ARG A 107 5.25 2.11 10.22
C ARG A 107 5.15 0.59 10.34
N VAL A 108 3.96 0.06 10.66
CA VAL A 108 3.73 -1.38 10.70
C VAL A 108 3.92 -1.97 9.30
N LEU A 109 3.25 -1.41 8.29
CA LEU A 109 3.28 -1.92 6.92
C LEU A 109 4.70 -1.93 6.32
N LEU A 110 5.48 -0.86 6.51
CA LEU A 110 6.85 -0.76 6.03
C LEU A 110 7.83 -1.77 6.67
N THR A 111 7.44 -2.39 7.79
CA THR A 111 8.29 -3.35 8.52
C THR A 111 7.81 -4.79 8.40
N ARG A 112 6.93 -5.11 7.43
CA ARG A 112 6.41 -6.48 7.26
C ARG A 112 7.31 -7.39 6.44
N ALA A 113 8.26 -6.86 5.69
CA ALA A 113 9.18 -7.65 4.89
C ALA A 113 10.41 -8.10 5.70
N ARG A 114 10.82 -9.35 5.49
CA ARG A 114 12.09 -9.90 6.01
C ARG A 114 13.28 -9.54 5.13
N TYR A 115 13.07 -9.47 3.81
CA TYR A 115 14.13 -9.18 2.85
C TYR A 115 13.88 -7.87 2.11
N GLU A 116 12.75 -7.76 1.39
CA GLU A 116 12.52 -6.63 0.49
C GLU A 116 11.07 -6.13 0.56
N THR A 117 10.93 -4.80 0.57
CA THR A 117 9.63 -4.11 0.42
C THR A 117 9.63 -3.38 -0.90
N LEU A 118 8.68 -3.71 -1.78
CA LEU A 118 8.35 -2.95 -2.98
C LEU A 118 7.23 -1.97 -2.62
N ILE A 119 7.37 -0.68 -2.97
CA ILE A 119 6.40 0.35 -2.67
C ILE A 119 5.72 0.80 -3.96
N LEU A 120 4.45 0.41 -4.11
CA LEU A 120 3.61 0.93 -5.18
C LEU A 120 3.08 2.32 -4.79
N VAL A 121 3.45 3.33 -5.59
CA VAL A 121 2.88 4.68 -5.53
C VAL A 121 1.91 4.84 -6.72
N PRO A 122 0.58 4.84 -6.50
CA PRO A 122 -0.39 5.05 -7.57
C PRO A 122 -0.16 6.38 -8.27
N ARG A 123 -0.17 6.43 -9.61
CA ARG A 123 0.16 7.66 -10.38
C ARG A 123 -0.81 8.82 -10.15
N GLY A 124 -2.03 8.51 -9.69
CA GLY A 124 -3.12 9.46 -9.67
C GLY A 124 -3.77 9.64 -11.05
N ASP A 125 -4.76 10.51 -11.11
CA ASP A 125 -5.59 10.78 -12.28
C ASP A 125 -6.10 12.23 -12.23
N PRO A 126 -5.76 13.09 -13.22
CA PRO A 126 -6.21 14.48 -13.26
C PRO A 126 -7.74 14.67 -13.27
N GLN A 127 -8.49 13.64 -13.69
CA GLN A 127 -9.96 13.67 -13.75
C GLN A 127 -10.61 13.16 -12.46
N ASP A 128 -9.82 12.66 -11.50
CA ASP A 128 -10.28 12.17 -10.21
C ASP A 128 -9.72 13.02 -9.08
N GLU A 129 -10.55 13.92 -8.54
CA GLU A 129 -10.20 14.79 -7.41
C GLU A 129 -9.75 14.02 -6.15
N THR A 130 -10.05 12.71 -6.05
CA THR A 130 -9.61 11.88 -4.94
C THR A 130 -8.25 11.21 -5.17
N ARG A 131 -7.63 11.41 -6.33
CA ARG A 131 -6.30 10.88 -6.66
C ARG A 131 -5.48 11.88 -7.48
N PRO A 132 -5.26 13.12 -7.02
CA PRO A 132 -4.52 14.11 -7.80
C PRO A 132 -3.07 13.65 -8.05
N PRO A 133 -2.55 13.70 -9.29
CA PRO A 133 -1.20 13.24 -9.62
C PRO A 133 -0.08 13.90 -8.80
N ALA A 134 -0.24 15.18 -8.45
CA ALA A 134 0.75 15.91 -7.64
C ALA A 134 1.01 15.26 -6.26
N GLU A 135 0.02 14.58 -5.67
CA GLU A 135 0.21 13.87 -4.40
C GLU A 135 1.04 12.60 -4.58
N ALA A 136 0.85 11.90 -5.70
CA ALA A 136 1.66 10.74 -6.08
C ALA A 136 3.11 11.14 -6.35
N GLU A 137 3.31 12.22 -7.10
CA GLU A 137 4.62 12.79 -7.40
C GLU A 137 5.35 13.20 -6.12
N ALA A 138 4.69 13.95 -5.23
CA ALA A 138 5.28 14.38 -3.97
C ALA A 138 5.69 13.20 -3.05
N LEU A 139 4.91 12.11 -3.06
CA LEU A 139 5.26 10.89 -2.33
C LEU A 139 6.47 10.19 -2.99
N ALA A 140 6.46 10.03 -4.30
CA ALA A 140 7.54 9.38 -5.05
C ALA A 140 8.86 10.14 -4.88
N GLU A 141 8.84 11.46 -5.01
CA GLU A 141 10.00 12.33 -4.79
C GLU A 141 10.54 12.21 -3.36
N TYR A 142 9.66 12.13 -2.37
CA TYR A 142 10.06 11.93 -0.98
C TYR A 142 10.74 10.57 -0.77
N LEU A 143 10.19 9.49 -1.33
CA LEU A 143 10.77 8.14 -1.24
C LEU A 143 12.14 8.07 -1.93
N LEU A 144 12.27 8.67 -3.12
CA LEU A 144 13.54 8.80 -3.83
C LEU A 144 14.57 9.58 -3.01
N ALA A 145 14.17 10.70 -2.40
CA ALA A 145 15.04 11.48 -1.52
C ALA A 145 15.45 10.71 -0.24
N CYS A 146 14.64 9.75 0.19
CA CYS A 146 14.98 8.80 1.27
C CYS A 146 15.93 7.67 0.81
N GLY A 147 16.30 7.62 -0.46
CA GLY A 147 17.18 6.59 -1.02
C GLY A 147 16.47 5.31 -1.45
N VAL A 148 15.13 5.32 -1.58
CA VAL A 148 14.40 4.21 -2.21
C VAL A 148 14.62 4.30 -3.72
N PRO A 149 15.32 3.35 -4.36
CA PRO A 149 15.57 3.41 -5.80
C PRO A 149 14.27 3.14 -6.57
N LEU A 150 14.18 3.62 -7.82
CA LEU A 150 13.16 3.12 -8.74
C LEU A 150 13.46 1.68 -9.12
N LEU A 151 12.43 0.84 -9.24
CA LEU A 151 12.59 -0.46 -9.86
C LEU A 151 12.93 -0.25 -11.35
N GLY A 152 14.13 -0.67 -11.76
CA GLY A 152 14.57 -0.59 -13.15
C GLY A 152 13.68 -1.45 -14.06
N ASN A 153 13.36 -0.95 -15.25
CA ASN A 153 12.53 -1.63 -16.24
C ASN A 153 13.24 -2.78 -16.99
N ASP A 154 14.42 -3.22 -16.57
CA ASP A 154 15.29 -4.08 -17.39
C ASP A 154 14.76 -5.52 -17.61
N GLU A 155 13.60 -5.90 -17.06
CA GLU A 155 12.93 -7.18 -17.37
C GLU A 155 11.45 -7.08 -17.74
N ALA A 156 10.82 -5.89 -17.77
CA ALA A 156 9.37 -5.73 -17.98
C ALA A 156 8.98 -5.14 -19.36
N ALA A 157 9.81 -5.34 -20.39
CA ALA A 157 9.56 -4.86 -21.76
C ALA A 157 8.52 -5.72 -22.52
N GLY A 158 7.34 -5.92 -21.94
CA GLY A 158 6.27 -6.72 -22.56
C GLY A 158 4.82 -6.27 -22.31
N ALA A 159 4.55 -5.37 -21.36
CA ALA A 159 3.19 -4.90 -21.10
C ALA A 159 3.17 -3.40 -20.86
N LYS A 160 2.19 -2.72 -21.46
CA LYS A 160 1.98 -1.27 -21.41
C LYS A 160 2.17 -0.72 -19.98
N ALA A 161 2.99 0.33 -19.87
CA ALA A 161 3.46 0.88 -18.61
C ALA A 161 2.38 1.67 -17.84
N GLU A 162 1.68 1.03 -16.92
CA GLU A 162 0.54 1.61 -16.19
C GLU A 162 0.75 1.97 -14.70
N ALA A 163 1.91 1.74 -14.08
CA ALA A 163 2.20 2.25 -12.73
C ALA A 163 3.68 2.66 -12.58
N ARG A 164 4.05 3.41 -11.53
CA ARG A 164 5.44 3.57 -11.10
C ARG A 164 5.65 2.67 -9.89
N LEU A 165 6.47 1.64 -10.04
CA LEU A 165 6.91 0.80 -8.93
C LEU A 165 8.22 1.39 -8.40
N LEU A 166 8.24 1.72 -7.11
CA LEU A 166 9.44 2.12 -6.37
C LEU A 166 9.90 0.92 -5.53
#